data_AF-H9WS59-F1
#
_entry.id   AF-H9WS59-F1
#
_cell.length_a   1.000
_cell.length_b   1.000
_cell.length_c   1.000
_cell.angle_alpha   90.00
_cell.angle_beta   90.00
_cell.angle_gamma   90.00
#
_symmetry.space_group_name_H-M   'P 1'
#
loop_
_entity.id
_entity.type
_entity.pdbx_description
1 polymer ?
#
loop_
_entity_poly.entity_id
_entity_poly.type
_entity_poly.pdbx_seq_one_letter_code
_entity_poly.pdbx_strand_id
1 'polypeptide(L)'
;MWMSRVRRSRRTFLFSFAGGGGTGNSPNIRHSIRMECSDNPDRSSNQGCAFIDCEGNKCDHDPGYLMRRMMKADFCLQPPGDTPTRQSTFDGIVAGCIPVFFEKQGAYTQYTWHLPADPGDYSVLIPKDDVVFGDLKI
;
A
#
# COMPACT_ATOMS: atom_id res chain seq x y z
N MET A 1 -2.24 -14.67 20.02
CA MET A 1 -1.28 -13.54 19.92
C MET A 1 -1.16 -13.10 18.45
N TRP A 2 -0.85 -11.83 18.17
CA TRP A 2 -1.07 -11.12 16.87
C TRP A 2 -0.75 -11.89 15.59
N MET A 3 0.43 -12.51 15.47
CA MET A 3 0.85 -13.23 14.26
C MET A 3 -0.14 -14.31 13.81
N SER A 4 -0.75 -15.05 14.75
CA SER A 4 -1.77 -16.06 14.43
C SER A 4 -3.06 -15.44 13.87
N ARG A 5 -3.38 -14.20 14.27
CA ARG A 5 -4.53 -13.45 13.72
C ARG A 5 -4.25 -13.05 12.28
N VAL A 6 -3.07 -12.50 12.01
CA VAL A 6 -2.63 -12.08 10.67
C VAL A 6 -2.57 -13.28 9.72
N ARG A 7 -1.95 -14.38 10.14
CA ARG A 7 -1.86 -15.62 9.32
C ARG A 7 -3.20 -16.25 8.98
N ARG A 8 -4.23 -16.07 9.82
CA ARG A 8 -5.59 -16.57 9.59
C ARG A 8 -6.50 -15.55 8.91
N SER A 9 -6.01 -14.34 8.64
CA SER A 9 -6.81 -13.31 7.99
C SER A 9 -7.11 -13.71 6.55
N ARG A 10 -8.37 -13.60 6.15
CA ARG A 10 -8.79 -13.81 4.76
C ARG A 10 -8.45 -12.57 3.94
N ARG A 11 -7.64 -12.75 2.91
CA ARG A 11 -7.25 -11.72 1.94
C ARG A 11 -8.36 -11.59 0.90
N THR A 12 -9.08 -10.47 0.93
CA THR A 12 -10.23 -10.19 0.06
C THR A 12 -9.90 -9.22 -1.07
N PHE A 13 -8.77 -8.53 -1.00
CA PHE A 13 -8.29 -7.56 -1.98
C PHE A 13 -6.87 -7.92 -2.40
N LEU A 14 -6.54 -7.74 -3.68
CA LEU A 14 -5.17 -7.93 -4.14
C LEU A 14 -4.28 -6.80 -3.61
N PHE A 15 -4.71 -5.56 -3.83
CA PHE A 15 -4.00 -4.37 -3.40
C PHE A 15 -4.76 -3.60 -2.32
N SER A 16 -4.03 -2.82 -1.53
CA SER A 16 -4.62 -1.74 -0.74
C SER A 16 -3.74 -0.51 -0.75
N PHE A 17 -4.38 0.66 -0.70
CA PHE A 17 -3.72 1.94 -0.57
C PHE A 17 -4.27 2.70 0.63
N ALA A 18 -3.43 2.94 1.63
CA ALA A 18 -3.74 3.82 2.75
C ALA A 18 -3.21 5.21 2.48
N GLY A 19 -4.11 6.19 2.39
CA GLY A 19 -3.75 7.55 2.04
C GLY A 19 -4.72 8.57 2.60
N GLY A 20 -4.19 9.72 3.00
CA GLY A 20 -4.95 10.92 3.34
C GLY A 20 -4.39 12.10 2.54
N GLY A 21 -5.26 13.01 2.11
CA GLY A 21 -4.89 14.12 1.24
C GLY A 21 -4.52 13.68 -0.19
N GLY A 22 -4.33 14.65 -1.10
CA GLY A 22 -4.04 14.40 -2.51
C GLY A 22 -5.16 14.80 -3.48
N THR A 23 -5.84 15.91 -3.22
CA THR A 23 -6.76 16.57 -4.17
C THR A 23 -6.02 17.52 -5.15
N GLY A 24 -4.69 17.48 -5.19
CA GLY A 24 -3.94 18.26 -6.16
C GLY A 24 -4.20 17.76 -7.57
N ASN A 25 -4.58 18.66 -8.48
CA ASN A 25 -4.87 18.37 -9.88
C ASN A 25 -3.65 17.93 -10.72
N SER A 26 -2.45 17.81 -10.13
CA SER A 26 -1.26 17.37 -10.86
C SER A 26 -1.20 15.84 -10.94
N PRO A 27 -0.96 15.25 -12.13
CA PRO A 27 -0.82 13.81 -12.29
C PRO A 27 0.37 13.33 -11.46
N ASN A 28 0.07 12.60 -10.39
CA ASN A 28 1.06 12.01 -9.51
C ASN A 28 0.61 10.59 -9.18
N ILE A 29 1.57 9.71 -8.91
CA ILE A 29 1.32 8.30 -8.65
C ILE A 29 0.30 8.06 -7.53
N ARG A 30 0.22 8.92 -6.51
CA ARG A 30 -0.77 8.80 -5.42
C ARG A 30 -2.19 9.06 -5.93
N HIS A 31 -2.35 10.04 -6.82
CA HIS A 31 -3.62 10.36 -7.44
C HIS A 31 -4.07 9.21 -8.36
N SER A 32 -3.19 8.70 -9.23
CA SER A 32 -3.48 7.55 -10.10
C SER A 32 -3.94 6.33 -9.30
N ILE A 33 -3.16 5.93 -8.27
CA ILE A 33 -3.53 4.82 -7.38
C ILE A 33 -4.86 5.09 -6.66
N ARG A 34 -5.07 6.31 -6.15
CA ARG A 34 -6.31 6.65 -5.45
C ARG A 34 -7.52 6.49 -6.36
N MET A 35 -7.45 6.97 -7.60
CA MET A 35 -8.53 6.86 -8.57
C MET A 35 -8.82 5.39 -8.88
N GLU A 36 -7.81 4.59 -9.20
CA GLU A 36 -7.97 3.16 -9.48
C GLU A 36 -8.56 2.37 -8.30
N CYS A 37 -8.12 2.67 -7.08
CA CYS A 37 -8.62 2.02 -5.87
C CYS A 37 -9.97 2.56 -5.36
N SER A 38 -10.42 3.73 -5.83
CA SER A 38 -11.70 4.35 -5.43
C SER A 38 -12.82 4.06 -6.44
N ASP A 39 -12.50 4.02 -7.73
CA ASP A 39 -13.46 3.87 -8.84
C ASP A 39 -13.85 2.40 -9.09
N ASN A 40 -13.35 1.45 -8.30
CA ASN A 40 -13.60 0.03 -8.48
C ASN A 40 -14.47 -0.57 -7.35
N PRO A 41 -15.79 -0.28 -7.30
CA PRO A 41 -16.72 -0.86 -6.34
C PRO A 41 -17.33 -2.20 -6.79
N ASP A 42 -16.95 -2.76 -7.95
CA ASP A 42 -17.65 -3.94 -8.49
C ASP A 42 -17.22 -5.25 -7.80
N ARG A 43 -18.18 -5.84 -7.09
CA ARG A 43 -18.03 -6.92 -6.10
C ARG A 43 -18.16 -8.33 -6.70
N SER A 44 -18.11 -8.49 -8.03
CA SER A 44 -18.54 -9.76 -8.65
C SER A 44 -17.50 -10.57 -9.45
N SER A 45 -16.29 -10.05 -9.74
CA SER A 45 -15.23 -10.90 -10.32
C SER A 45 -13.82 -10.45 -9.90
N ASN A 46 -13.18 -11.23 -9.02
CA ASN A 46 -11.76 -11.20 -8.64
C ASN A 46 -11.09 -9.82 -8.34
N GLN A 47 -11.24 -9.40 -7.09
CA GLN A 47 -10.16 -8.92 -6.19
C GLN A 47 -9.41 -7.64 -6.58
N GLY A 48 -10.13 -6.53 -6.74
CA GLY A 48 -9.57 -5.18 -6.94
C GLY A 48 -8.83 -4.55 -5.74
N CYS A 49 -8.34 -3.33 -5.95
CA CYS A 49 -7.63 -2.53 -4.96
C CYS A 49 -8.58 -1.90 -3.92
N ALA A 50 -8.22 -1.96 -2.63
CA ALA A 50 -8.95 -1.31 -1.54
C ALA A 50 -8.33 0.04 -1.16
N PHE A 51 -9.08 1.13 -1.35
CA PHE A 51 -8.72 2.42 -0.78
C PHE A 51 -9.07 2.49 0.72
N ILE A 52 -8.09 2.88 1.54
CA ILE A 52 -8.22 3.11 2.99
C ILE A 52 -8.07 4.60 3.24
N ASP A 53 -9.19 5.24 3.57
CA ASP A 53 -9.24 6.68 3.81
C ASP A 53 -8.62 7.04 5.17
N CYS A 54 -7.43 7.64 5.11
CA CYS A 54 -6.70 8.17 6.26
C CYS A 54 -6.80 9.70 6.40
N GLU A 55 -7.71 10.36 5.68
CA GLU A 55 -7.89 11.81 5.77
C GLU A 55 -8.22 12.27 7.20
N GLY A 56 -7.67 13.41 7.62
CA GLY A 56 -7.88 13.96 8.97
C GLY A 56 -7.27 13.09 10.08
N ASN A 57 -6.14 12.41 9.81
CA ASN A 57 -5.41 11.55 10.75
C ASN A 57 -6.26 10.38 11.31
N LYS A 58 -7.29 9.92 10.58
CA LYS A 58 -8.14 8.79 10.99
C LYS A 58 -7.33 7.53 11.31
N CYS A 59 -6.30 7.26 10.52
CA CYS A 59 -5.46 6.08 10.68
C CYS A 59 -4.51 6.18 11.89
N ASP A 60 -4.14 7.39 12.30
CA ASP A 60 -3.32 7.62 13.50
C ASP A 60 -4.17 7.53 14.77
N HIS A 61 -5.41 8.05 14.72
CA HIS A 61 -6.35 8.01 15.84
C HIS A 61 -7.03 6.64 16.03
N ASP A 62 -7.22 5.86 14.97
CA ASP A 62 -7.72 4.48 15.03
C ASP A 62 -6.80 3.53 14.23
N PRO A 63 -5.66 3.11 14.82
CA PRO A 63 -4.78 2.13 14.19
C PRO A 63 -5.48 0.78 13.99
N GLY A 64 -6.52 0.48 14.78
CA GLY A 64 -7.34 -0.71 14.60
C GLY A 64 -8.11 -0.71 13.28
N TYR A 65 -8.62 0.45 12.86
CA TYR A 65 -9.28 0.64 11.56
C TYR A 65 -8.32 0.34 10.41
N LEU A 66 -7.13 0.95 10.43
CA LEU A 66 -6.09 0.72 9.43
C LEU A 66 -5.71 -0.76 9.36
N MET A 67 -5.35 -1.36 10.50
CA MET A 67 -4.91 -2.75 10.58
C MET A 67 -5.97 -3.74 10.08
N ARG A 68 -7.26 -3.55 10.45
CA ARG A 68 -8.35 -4.42 9.99
C ARG A 68 -8.55 -4.39 8.49
N ARG A 69 -8.19 -3.30 7.81
CA ARG A 69 -8.28 -3.15 6.35
C ARG A 69 -7.04 -3.70 5.67
N MET A 70 -5.83 -3.37 6.15
CA MET A 70 -4.58 -3.88 5.57
C MET A 70 -4.45 -5.40 5.69
N MET A 71 -4.94 -6.01 6.78
CA MET A 71 -4.96 -7.47 6.94
C MET A 71 -5.83 -8.20 5.90
N LYS A 72 -6.66 -7.48 5.13
CA LYS A 72 -7.49 -8.05 4.06
C LYS A 72 -6.85 -7.91 2.68
N ALA A 73 -5.68 -7.29 2.55
CA ALA A 73 -4.98 -7.13 1.28
C ALA A 73 -3.72 -8.00 1.24
N ASP A 74 -3.38 -8.51 0.05
CA ASP A 74 -2.13 -9.23 -0.19
C ASP A 74 -0.95 -8.26 -0.34
N PHE A 75 -1.16 -7.18 -1.10
CA PHE A 75 -0.17 -6.17 -1.43
C PHE A 75 -0.59 -4.79 -0.92
N CYS A 76 0.37 -4.03 -0.39
CA CYS A 76 0.13 -2.71 0.18
C CYS A 76 0.96 -1.67 -0.56
N LEU A 77 0.29 -0.80 -1.29
CA LEU A 77 0.89 0.21 -2.16
C LEU A 77 1.55 1.31 -1.32
N GLN A 78 2.83 1.55 -1.56
CA GLN A 78 3.66 2.54 -0.87
C GLN A 78 4.20 3.58 -1.85
N PRO A 79 3.34 4.45 -2.42
CA PRO A 79 3.81 5.51 -3.31
C PRO A 79 4.72 6.51 -2.59
N PRO A 80 5.75 7.04 -3.27
CA PRO A 80 6.69 7.99 -2.70
C PRO A 80 5.98 9.23 -2.17
N GLY A 81 6.65 9.93 -1.27
CA GLY A 81 6.18 11.14 -0.64
C GLY A 81 7.26 12.20 -0.55
N ASP A 82 7.13 13.11 0.42
CA ASP A 82 8.22 14.06 0.75
C ASP A 82 9.48 13.34 1.23
N THR A 83 9.29 12.15 1.82
CA THR A 83 10.36 11.27 2.30
C THR A 83 10.29 9.91 1.58
N PRO A 84 11.44 9.24 1.37
CA PRO A 84 11.49 7.90 0.80
C PRO A 84 10.97 6.82 1.79
N THR A 85 10.82 7.16 3.06
CA THR A 85 10.27 6.28 4.11
C THR A 85 8.83 6.68 4.45
N ARG A 86 8.01 5.68 4.81
CA ARG A 86 6.64 5.87 5.32
C ARG A 86 6.33 4.90 6.45
N GLN A 87 5.64 5.38 7.49
CA GLN A 87 5.15 4.52 8.58
C GLN A 87 4.26 3.39 8.05
N SER A 88 3.43 3.70 7.04
CA SER A 88 2.52 2.75 6.38
C SER A 88 3.20 1.50 5.81
N THR A 89 4.51 1.55 5.53
CA THR A 89 5.29 0.39 5.08
C THR A 89 5.38 -0.67 6.17
N PHE A 90 5.71 -0.26 7.41
CA PHE A 90 5.78 -1.19 8.54
C PHE A 90 4.39 -1.60 9.01
N ASP A 91 3.40 -0.71 8.96
CA ASP A 91 2.00 -1.06 9.21
C ASP A 91 1.54 -2.21 8.29
N GLY A 92 1.93 -2.17 7.01
CA GLY A 92 1.66 -3.24 6.04
C GLY A 92 2.33 -4.55 6.42
N ILE A 93 3.63 -4.52 6.73
CA ILE A 93 4.39 -5.71 7.15
C ILE A 93 3.77 -6.32 8.41
N VAL A 94 3.41 -5.51 9.40
CA VAL A 94 2.76 -5.96 10.65
C VAL A 94 1.37 -6.55 10.39
N ALA A 95 0.65 -6.04 9.39
CA ALA A 95 -0.62 -6.60 8.90
C ALA A 95 -0.43 -7.82 7.96
N GLY A 96 0.80 -8.26 7.72
CA GLY A 96 1.16 -9.37 6.83
C GLY A 96 0.85 -9.10 5.36
N CYS A 97 0.91 -7.83 4.97
CA CYS A 97 0.72 -7.34 3.61
C CYS A 97 2.09 -7.04 2.99
N ILE A 98 2.31 -7.44 1.74
CA ILE A 98 3.59 -7.28 1.03
C ILE A 98 3.70 -5.84 0.52
N PRO A 99 4.69 -5.04 0.94
CA PRO A 99 4.88 -3.68 0.43
C PRO A 99 5.17 -3.66 -1.07
N VAL A 100 4.47 -2.78 -1.80
CA VAL A 100 4.75 -2.45 -3.19
C VAL A 100 5.30 -1.04 -3.25
N PHE A 101 6.57 -0.91 -3.56
CA PHE A 101 7.25 0.37 -3.69
C PHE A 101 7.21 0.86 -5.14
N PHE A 102 7.26 2.19 -5.30
CA PHE A 102 7.29 2.83 -6.61
C PHE A 102 8.60 3.55 -6.94
N GLU A 103 9.56 3.52 -6.01
CA GLU A 103 10.90 4.07 -6.18
C GLU A 103 11.94 3.18 -5.50
N LYS A 104 13.11 3.03 -6.13
CA LYS A 104 14.22 2.20 -5.63
C LYS A 104 14.73 2.65 -4.27
N GLN A 105 14.70 3.96 -3.98
CA GLN A 105 15.18 4.49 -2.71
C GLN A 105 14.38 3.91 -1.54
N GLY A 106 13.04 3.95 -1.61
CA GLY A 106 12.18 3.37 -0.58
C GLY A 106 12.35 1.86 -0.44
N ALA A 107 12.49 1.14 -1.56
CA ALA A 107 12.60 -0.30 -1.55
C ALA A 107 13.96 -0.82 -1.07
N TYR A 108 15.07 -0.22 -1.52
CA TYR A 108 16.39 -0.87 -1.52
C TYR A 108 17.43 -0.21 -0.62
N THR A 109 17.26 1.05 -0.23
CA THR A 109 18.29 1.78 0.53
C THR A 109 17.88 2.11 1.95
N GLN A 110 16.59 2.29 2.23
CA GLN A 110 16.14 2.81 3.53
C GLN A 110 16.09 1.78 4.66
N TYR A 111 15.96 0.50 4.34
CA TYR A 111 15.63 -0.54 5.34
C TYR A 111 16.69 -1.63 5.48
N THR A 112 17.89 -1.41 4.98
CA THR A 112 18.99 -2.39 4.91
C THR A 112 19.42 -2.96 6.26
N TRP A 113 19.14 -2.27 7.37
CA TRP A 113 19.46 -2.73 8.73
C TRP A 113 18.32 -3.50 9.40
N HIS A 114 17.11 -3.48 8.84
CA HIS A 114 15.89 -3.97 9.49
C HIS A 114 15.16 -5.06 8.70
N LEU A 115 15.37 -5.11 7.38
CA LEU A 115 14.73 -6.04 6.46
C LEU A 115 15.79 -6.95 5.80
N PRO A 116 15.39 -8.08 5.20
CA PRO A 116 16.30 -8.95 4.46
C PRO A 116 17.16 -8.19 3.45
N ALA A 117 18.38 -8.68 3.24
CA ALA A 117 19.33 -8.04 2.33
C ALA A 117 18.86 -8.06 0.87
N ASP A 118 18.08 -9.08 0.48
CA ASP A 118 17.39 -9.12 -0.81
C ASP A 118 16.00 -8.49 -0.68
N PRO A 119 15.74 -7.34 -1.33
CA PRO A 119 14.42 -6.70 -1.32
C PRO A 119 13.28 -7.55 -1.89
N GLY A 120 13.61 -8.50 -2.77
CA GLY A 120 12.65 -9.43 -3.37
C GLY A 120 12.04 -10.41 -2.36
N ASP A 121 12.70 -10.62 -1.21
CA ASP A 121 12.20 -11.51 -0.16
C ASP A 121 11.00 -10.92 0.60
N TYR A 122 10.82 -9.59 0.56
CA TYR A 122 9.78 -8.92 1.36
C TYR A 122 8.95 -7.91 0.60
N SER A 123 9.32 -7.51 -0.61
CA SER A 123 8.65 -6.42 -1.32
C SER A 123 8.62 -6.59 -2.84
N VAL A 124 7.78 -5.80 -3.49
CA VAL A 124 7.71 -5.65 -4.94
C VAL A 124 8.09 -4.22 -5.31
N LEU A 125 8.83 -4.04 -6.40
CA LEU A 125 9.09 -2.72 -6.98
C LEU A 125 8.35 -2.60 -8.32
N ILE A 126 7.46 -1.62 -8.43
CA ILE A 126 6.78 -1.25 -9.67
C ILE A 126 7.24 0.17 -10.04
N PRO A 127 7.95 0.39 -11.16
CA PRO A 127 8.36 1.73 -11.54
C PRO A 127 7.18 2.69 -11.64
N LYS A 128 7.26 3.86 -10.98
CA LYS A 128 6.16 4.84 -10.97
C LYS A 128 5.72 5.27 -12.38
N ASP A 129 6.65 5.33 -13.33
CA ASP A 129 6.39 5.79 -14.68
C ASP A 129 5.48 4.82 -15.45
N ASP A 130 5.55 3.51 -15.14
CA ASP A 130 4.71 2.48 -15.76
C ASP A 130 3.24 2.63 -15.35
N VAL A 131 2.96 3.22 -14.18
CA VAL A 131 1.60 3.43 -13.65
C VAL A 131 1.07 4.82 -14.00
N VAL A 132 1.93 5.84 -14.04
CA VAL A 132 1.50 7.22 -14.33
C VAL A 132 1.39 7.48 -15.84
N PHE A 133 2.32 6.94 -16.63
CA PHE A 133 2.42 7.20 -18.07
C PHE A 133 2.28 5.93 -18.92
N GLY A 134 2.45 4.75 -18.32
CA GLY A 134 2.23 3.48 -18.98
C GLY A 134 0.78 2.98 -18.86
N ASP A 135 0.55 1.78 -19.40
CA ASP A 135 -0.76 1.12 -19.37
C ASP A 135 -0.95 0.20 -18.14
N LEU A 136 -0.04 0.25 -17.16
CA LEU A 136 -0.10 -0.62 -15.99
C LEU A 136 -1.15 -0.11 -14.99
N LYS A 137 -2.21 -0.90 -14.80
CA LYS A 137 -3.28 -0.64 -13.83
C LYS A 137 -3.09 -1.48 -12.58
N ILE A 138 -3.45 -0.91 -11.44
CA ILE A 138 -3.40 -1.52 -10.11
C ILE A 138 -4.80 -2.00 -9.68
#